data_AF-A0A517ZCX8-F1
#
_entry.id   AF-A0A517ZCX8-F1
#
_cell.length_a   1.000
_cell.length_b   1.000
_cell.length_c   1.000
_cell.angle_alpha   90.00
_cell.angle_beta   90.00
_cell.angle_gamma   90.00
#
_symmetry.space_group_name_H-M   'P 1'
#
loop_
_entity.id
_entity.type
_entity.pdbx_description
1 polymer ?
#
loop_
_entity_poly.entity_id
_entity_poly.type
_entity_poly.pdbx_seq_one_letter_code
_entity_poly.pdbx_strand_id
1 'polypeptide(L)' 'MSDPKHLAQIKNQLADKYEHLATLTSSTPKRRQLHRRAAKLRRQAVEFERRVAQAK' A
#
# COMPACT_ATOMS: atom_id res chain seq x y z
N MET A 1 -12.29 11.64 12.89
CA MET A 1 -12.29 10.42 12.07
C MET A 1 -11.51 10.73 10.80
N SER A 2 -10.45 9.98 10.47
CA SER A 2 -9.66 10.24 9.26
C SER A 2 -10.45 9.87 8.01
N ASP A 3 -10.52 10.77 7.03
CA ASP A 3 -11.24 10.53 5.79
C ASP A 3 -10.74 9.25 5.09
N PRO A 4 -11.62 8.30 4.71
CA PRO A 4 -11.18 7.04 4.12
C PRO A 4 -10.44 7.23 2.78
N LYS A 5 -10.70 8.35 2.07
CA LYS A 5 -9.93 8.77 0.89
C LYS A 5 -8.48 9.11 1.24
N HIS A 6 -8.25 9.81 2.35
CA HIS A 6 -6.92 10.15 2.83
C HIS A 6 -6.17 8.90 3.29
N LEU A 7 -6.87 7.95 3.91
CA LEU A 7 -6.31 6.65 4.29
C LEU A 7 -5.87 5.83 3.07
N ALA A 8 -6.66 5.79 1.99
CA ALA A 8 -6.27 5.13 0.74
C ALA A 8 -4.98 5.74 0.16
N GLN A 9 -4.89 7.06 0.12
CA GLN A 9 -3.71 7.77 -0.37
C GLN A 9 -2.45 7.44 0.45
N ILE A 10 -2.54 7.46 1.79
CA ILE A 10 -1.42 7.08 2.66
C ILE A 10 -0.98 5.64 2.40
N LYS A 11 -1.94 4.72 2.19
CA LYS A 11 -1.63 3.31 1.92
C LYS A 11 -0.92 3.13 0.58
N ASN A 12 -1.34 3.84 -0.46
CA ASN A 12 -0.66 3.84 -1.76
C ASN A 12 0.77 4.40 -1.64
N GLN A 13 0.95 5.57 -1.01
CA GLN A 13 2.27 6.15 -0.79
C GLN A 13 3.21 5.22 0.00
N LEU A 14 2.67 4.52 1.01
CA LEU A 14 3.46 3.56 1.78
C LEU A 14 3.82 2.34 0.94
N ALA A 15 2.93 1.87 0.07
CA ALA A 15 3.21 0.76 -0.85
C ALA A 15 4.37 1.11 -1.79
N ASP A 16 4.37 2.32 -2.36
CA ASP A 16 5.42 2.76 -3.29
C ASP A 16 6.78 2.87 -2.60
N LYS A 17 6.81 3.35 -1.34
CA LYS A 17 8.03 3.32 -0.51
C LYS A 17 8.55 1.90 -0.31
N TYR A 18 7.68 0.93 -0.05
CA TYR A 18 8.08 -0.47 0.10
C TYR A 18 8.60 -1.07 -1.21
N GLU A 19 8.03 -0.70 -2.36
CA GLU A 19 8.57 -1.12 -3.66
C GLU A 19 9.93 -0.52 -3.92
N HIS A 20 10.13 0.76 -3.63
CA HIS A 20 11.44 1.40 -3.75
C HIS A 20 12.48 0.75 -2.84
N LEU A 21 12.13 0.41 -1.59
CA LEU A 21 13.01 -0.36 -0.72
C LEU A 21 13.32 -1.76 -1.29
N ALA A 22 12.38 -2.37 -2.01
CA ALA A 22 12.58 -3.66 -2.66
C ALA A 22 13.58 -3.57 -3.82
N THR A 23 13.63 -2.44 -4.54
CA THR A 23 14.64 -2.20 -5.60
C THR A 23 16.04 -1.94 -5.02
N LEU A 24 16.12 -1.34 -3.83
CA LEU A 24 17.40 -1.04 -3.18
C LEU A 24 18.03 -2.24 -2.46
N THR A 25 17.25 -3.26 -2.10
CA THR A 25 17.79 -4.41 -1.35
C THR A 25 18.45 -5.46 -2.26
N SER A 26 19.66 -5.87 -1.89
CA SER A 26 20.40 -6.98 -2.53
C SER A 26 19.91 -8.37 -2.07
N SER A 27 19.17 -8.44 -0.96
CA SER A 27 18.71 -9.70 -0.39
C SER A 27 17.38 -10.15 -1.01
N THR A 28 17.40 -11.26 -1.76
CA THR A 28 16.21 -11.88 -2.36
C THR A 28 15.06 -12.14 -1.36
N PRO A 29 15.29 -12.72 -0.16
CA PRO A 29 14.19 -12.92 0.80
C PRO A 29 13.60 -11.60 1.30
N LYS A 30 14.43 -10.58 1.56
CA LYS A 30 13.95 -9.25 1.94
C LYS A 30 13.17 -8.58 0.81
N ARG A 31 13.63 -8.67 -0.43
CA ARG A 31 12.92 -8.16 -1.62
C ARG A 31 11.51 -8.75 -1.71
N ARG A 32 11.39 -10.08 -1.60
CA ARG A 32 10.09 -10.77 -1.60
C ARG A 32 9.19 -10.30 -0.44
N GLN A 33 9.75 -10.13 0.75
CA GLN A 33 9.01 -9.64 1.91
C GLN A 33 8.48 -8.21 1.68
N LEU A 34 9.30 -7.32 1.13
CA LEU A 34 8.93 -5.93 0.83
C LEU A 34 7.84 -5.86 -0.23
N HIS A 35 7.95 -6.62 -1.33
CA HIS A 35 6.89 -6.72 -2.34
C HIS A 35 5.58 -7.24 -1.76
N ARG A 36 5.62 -8.27 -0.90
CA ARG A 36 4.42 -8.78 -0.21
C ARG A 36 3.76 -7.71 0.65
N ARG A 37 4.55 -6.89 1.35
CA ARG A 37 4.05 -5.76 2.16
C ARG A 37 3.43 -4.68 1.27
N ALA A 38 4.09 -4.27 0.18
CA ALA A 38 3.55 -3.31 -0.77
C ALA A 38 2.21 -3.78 -1.36
N ALA A 39 2.13 -5.04 -1.81
CA ALA A 39 0.91 -5.61 -2.36
C ALA A 39 -0.24 -5.70 -1.33
N LYS A 40 0.07 -5.93 -0.04
CA LYS A 40 -0.93 -5.88 1.03
C LYS A 40 -1.48 -4.47 1.20
N LEU A 41 -0.61 -3.46 1.19
CA LEU A 41 -1.00 -2.07 1.35
C LEU A 41 -1.86 -1.56 0.19
N ARG A 42 -1.53 -1.94 -1.06
CA ARG A 42 -2.38 -1.62 -2.22
C ARG A 42 -3.77 -2.23 -2.12
N ARG A 43 -3.88 -3.50 -1.68
CA ARG A 43 -5.18 -4.13 -1.44
C ARG A 43 -6.00 -3.36 -0.40
N GLN A 44 -5.37 -2.92 0.69
CA GLN A 44 -6.03 -2.08 1.70
C GLN A 44 -6.47 -0.72 1.12
N ALA A 45 -5.64 -0.08 0.29
CA ALA A 45 -6.00 1.19 -0.36
C ALA A 45 -7.26 1.03 -1.22
N VAL A 46 -7.31 -0.03 -2.04
CA VAL A 46 -8.47 -0.35 -2.88
C VAL A 46 -9.71 -0.62 -2.03
N GLU A 47 -9.59 -1.31 -0.91
CA GLU A 47 -10.72 -1.51 0.02
C GLU A 47 -11.25 -0.20 0.59
N PHE A 48 -10.36 0.74 0.95
CA PHE A 48 -10.77 2.07 1.40
C PHE A 48 -11.45 2.86 0.30
N GLU A 49 -10.92 2.85 -0.92
CA GLU A 49 -11.53 3.51 -2.09
C GLU A 49 -12.93 2.95 -2.39
N ARG A 50 -13.10 1.62 -2.32
CA ARG A 50 -14.41 0.97 -2.47
C ARG A 50 -15.41 1.42 -1.41
N ARG A 51 -14.97 1.53 -0.15
CA ARG A 51 -15.84 2.03 0.93
C ARG A 51 -16.25 3.49 0.72
N VAL A 52 -15.35 4.33 0.22
CA VAL A 52 -15.70 5.73 -0.14
C VAL A 52 -16.71 5.75 -1.28
N ALA A 53 -16.51 4.92 -2.31
CA ALA A 53 -17.41 4.86 -3.46
C ALA A 53 -18.82 4.37 -3.09
N GLN A 54 -18.94 3.45 -2.14
CA GLN A 54 -20.23 2.95 -1.63
C GLN A 54 -20.93 3.91 -0.66
N ALA A 55 -20.19 4.85 -0.06
CA ALA A 55 -20.72 5.85 0.86
C ALA A 55 -21.20 7.12 0.15
N LYS A 56 -21.04 7.22 -1.18
CA LYS A 56 -21.59 8.28 -2.04
C LYS A 56 -22.84 7.79 -2.74
#